data_AF-A0A175WIF4-F1
#
_entry.id   AF-A0A175WIF4-F1
#
_cell.length_a   1.000
_cell.length_b   1.000
_cell.length_c   1.000
_cell.angle_alpha   90.00
_cell.angle_beta   90.00
_cell.angle_gamma   90.00
#
_symmetry.space_group_name_H-M   'P 1'
#
loop_
_entity.id
_entity.type
_entity.pdbx_description
1 polymer ?
#
loop_
_entity_poly.entity_id
_entity_poly.type
_entity_poly.pdbx_seq_one_letter_code
_entity_poly.pdbx_strand_id
1 'polypeptide(L)'
;MAAQLKPRRWTKADSDEFLSSLPKEVDKSKQYPGSCLCGGVRFSLTGEPLKKVFCYCDHCRKSSGGTGQMYLIYQTENMTIDDPMGYKSVYTIPGDTVTLFPKEKHFCRNCACALVVMPLMLERKVSFVLTGLMNHGLDEFKPEFEYFADKRPSFVSPIPGAGSYKVQAGEHVPLDETTTSQD
;
A
#
# COMPACT_ATOMS: atom_id res chain seq x y z
N MET A 1 2.67 33.70 9.28
CA MET A 1 1.82 32.53 8.95
C MET A 1 2.41 31.89 7.71
N ALA A 2 2.99 30.69 7.81
CA ALA A 2 3.43 29.98 6.61
C ALA A 2 2.18 29.68 5.78
N ALA A 3 2.10 30.20 4.55
CA ALA A 3 0.99 29.88 3.65
C ALA A 3 0.95 28.36 3.51
N GLN A 4 -0.12 27.72 3.96
CA GLN A 4 -0.34 26.31 3.71
C GLN A 4 -0.49 26.17 2.20
N LEU A 5 0.57 25.68 1.53
CA LEU A 5 0.51 25.31 0.13
C LEU A 5 -0.67 24.35 -0.02
N LYS A 6 -1.64 24.73 -0.85
CA LYS A 6 -2.76 23.83 -1.17
C LYS A 6 -2.14 22.56 -1.74
N PRO A 7 -2.43 21.38 -1.17
CA PRO A 7 -1.82 20.14 -1.63
C PRO A 7 -2.09 19.96 -3.13
N ARG A 8 -1.04 19.69 -3.92
CA ARG A 8 -1.21 19.37 -5.34
C ARG A 8 -2.01 18.08 -5.45
N ARG A 9 -3.24 18.15 -5.93
CA ARG A 9 -4.06 16.97 -6.21
C ARG A 9 -3.63 16.40 -7.55
N TRP A 10 -3.35 15.09 -7.59
CA TRP A 10 -3.12 14.40 -8.86
C TRP A 10 -4.27 14.64 -9.84
N THR A 11 -3.93 14.96 -11.08
CA THR A 11 -4.87 15.06 -12.18
C THR A 11 -5.00 13.72 -12.89
N LYS A 12 -5.96 13.60 -13.81
CA LYS A 12 -6.06 12.45 -14.70
C LYS A 12 -4.77 12.26 -15.53
N ALA A 13 -4.14 13.35 -15.95
CA ALA A 13 -2.88 13.30 -16.69
C ALA A 13 -1.73 12.72 -15.84
N ASP A 14 -1.61 13.10 -14.55
CA ASP A 14 -0.61 12.51 -13.65
C ASP A 14 -0.83 10.99 -13.49
N SER A 15 -2.10 10.56 -13.35
CA SER A 15 -2.44 9.13 -13.32
C SER A 15 -2.09 8.42 -14.62
N ASP A 16 -2.42 9.00 -15.77
CA ASP A 16 -2.17 8.39 -17.08
C ASP A 16 -0.68 8.28 -17.38
N GLU A 17 0.11 9.30 -17.05
CA GLU A 17 1.57 9.28 -17.15
C GLU A 17 2.15 8.16 -16.28
N PHE A 18 1.76 8.08 -15.01
CA PHE A 18 2.21 7.00 -14.12
C PHE A 18 1.83 5.61 -14.66
N LEU A 19 0.58 5.42 -15.09
CA LEU A 19 0.12 4.14 -15.63
C LEU A 19 0.85 3.76 -16.92
N SER A 20 1.22 4.74 -17.75
CA SER A 20 2.01 4.51 -18.97
C SER A 20 3.47 4.12 -18.69
N SER A 21 3.99 4.50 -17.52
CA SER A 21 5.37 4.20 -17.10
C SER A 21 5.54 2.80 -16.50
N LEU A 22 4.44 2.08 -16.27
CA LEU A 22 4.49 0.75 -15.67
C LEU A 22 5.24 -0.25 -16.56
N PRO A 23 6.01 -1.19 -15.97
CA PRO A 23 6.68 -2.24 -16.73
C PRO A 23 5.69 -3.07 -17.55
N LYS A 24 5.99 -3.33 -18.82
CA LYS A 24 5.12 -4.13 -19.70
C LYS A 24 5.27 -5.63 -19.53
N GLU A 25 6.39 -6.06 -18.96
CA GLU A 25 6.71 -7.46 -18.72
C GLU A 25 7.25 -7.60 -17.31
N VAL A 26 6.98 -8.75 -16.70
CA VAL A 26 7.51 -9.15 -15.41
C VAL A 26 8.09 -10.56 -15.50
N ASP A 27 9.04 -10.87 -14.63
CA ASP A 27 9.61 -12.21 -14.53
C ASP A 27 8.54 -13.21 -14.03
N LYS A 28 8.01 -14.00 -14.96
CA LYS A 28 6.96 -14.98 -14.68
C LYS A 28 7.44 -16.17 -13.85
N SER A 29 8.75 -16.38 -13.75
CA SER A 29 9.33 -17.46 -12.92
C SER A 29 9.21 -17.17 -11.43
N LYS A 30 9.06 -15.90 -11.05
CA LYS A 30 8.83 -15.47 -9.67
C LYS A 30 7.34 -15.45 -9.37
N GLN A 31 6.93 -16.24 -8.37
CA GLN A 31 5.56 -16.35 -7.92
C GLN A 31 5.52 -16.24 -6.40
N TYR A 32 4.63 -15.40 -5.90
CA TYR A 32 4.45 -15.18 -4.47
C TYR A 32 3.00 -15.51 -4.08
N PRO A 33 2.75 -16.74 -3.60
CA PRO A 33 1.42 -17.13 -3.14
C PRO A 33 1.12 -16.50 -1.77
N GLY A 34 -0.16 -16.29 -1.52
CA GLY A 34 -0.67 -15.84 -0.22
C GLY A 34 -2.13 -16.19 -0.03
N SER A 35 -2.62 -15.96 1.18
CA SER A 35 -4.04 -16.19 1.49
C SER A 35 -4.50 -15.37 2.69
N CYS A 36 -5.81 -15.18 2.81
CA CYS A 36 -6.39 -14.70 4.06
C CYS A 36 -6.18 -15.72 5.18
N LEU A 37 -6.35 -15.31 6.45
CA LEU A 37 -6.16 -16.17 7.63
C LEU A 37 -6.91 -17.51 7.56
N CYS A 38 -8.15 -17.54 7.06
CA CYS A 38 -8.91 -18.79 6.97
C CYS A 38 -8.63 -19.62 5.71
N GLY A 39 -7.72 -19.19 4.83
CA GLY A 39 -7.40 -19.86 3.57
C GLY A 39 -8.51 -19.87 2.50
N GLY A 40 -9.66 -19.23 2.78
CA GLY A 40 -10.83 -19.24 1.89
C GLY A 40 -10.72 -18.30 0.69
N VAL A 41 -9.85 -17.30 0.78
CA VAL A 41 -9.42 -16.47 -0.35
C VAL A 41 -7.90 -16.61 -0.47
N ARG A 42 -7.45 -17.05 -1.64
CA ARG A 42 -6.03 -17.20 -1.98
C ARG A 42 -5.68 -16.25 -3.10
N PHE A 43 -4.41 -15.89 -3.19
CA PHE A 43 -3.90 -15.09 -4.29
C PHE A 43 -2.50 -15.53 -4.67
N SER A 44 -2.10 -15.23 -5.90
CA SER A 44 -0.73 -15.39 -6.38
C SER A 44 -0.31 -14.09 -7.07
N LEU A 45 0.89 -13.61 -6.75
CA LEU A 45 1.51 -12.45 -7.37
C LEU A 45 2.65 -12.92 -8.29
N THR A 46 2.74 -12.36 -9.48
CA THR A 46 3.76 -12.70 -10.47
C THR A 46 4.78 -11.57 -10.61
N GLY A 47 6.07 -11.92 -10.59
CA GLY A 47 7.16 -10.96 -10.70
C GLY A 47 7.37 -10.11 -9.46
N GLU A 48 8.29 -9.15 -9.55
CA GLU A 48 8.64 -8.25 -8.45
C GLU A 48 7.59 -7.14 -8.22
N PRO A 49 7.42 -6.65 -6.97
CA PRO A 49 6.58 -5.49 -6.71
C PRO A 49 7.18 -4.20 -7.29
N LEU A 50 6.31 -3.27 -7.69
CA LEU A 50 6.68 -1.92 -8.11
C LEU A 50 7.30 -1.10 -6.96
N LYS A 51 6.82 -1.30 -5.73
CA LYS A 51 7.33 -0.68 -4.50
C LYS A 51 7.08 -1.54 -3.28
N LYS A 52 7.98 -1.45 -2.30
CA LYS A 52 7.89 -2.12 -0.98
C LYS A 52 7.70 -1.04 0.10
N VAL A 53 6.50 -0.93 0.66
CA VAL A 53 6.11 0.23 1.48
C VAL A 53 5.69 -0.19 2.88
N PHE A 54 6.15 0.54 3.88
CA PHE A 54 5.55 0.56 5.20
C PHE A 54 4.81 1.88 5.41
N CYS A 55 3.51 1.83 5.71
CA CYS A 55 2.67 3.03 5.80
C CYS A 55 2.13 3.24 7.21
N TYR A 56 2.34 4.45 7.74
CA TYR A 56 1.92 4.85 9.08
C TYR A 56 0.63 5.68 9.11
N CYS A 57 -0.09 5.81 7.99
CA CYS A 57 -1.36 6.54 7.98
C CYS A 57 -2.42 5.88 8.87
N ASP A 58 -3.39 6.67 9.31
CA ASP A 58 -4.44 6.20 10.24
C ASP A 58 -5.27 5.04 9.65
N HIS A 59 -5.46 4.99 8.32
CA HIS A 59 -6.14 3.86 7.67
C HIS A 59 -5.33 2.57 7.76
N CYS A 60 -4.00 2.65 7.57
CA CYS A 60 -3.11 1.50 7.68
C CYS A 60 -3.06 0.98 9.12
N ARG A 61 -2.97 1.88 10.11
CA ARG A 61 -3.07 1.53 11.54
C ARG A 61 -4.37 0.86 11.90
N LYS A 62 -5.50 1.50 11.55
CA LYS A 62 -6.84 0.96 11.84
C LYS A 62 -7.08 -0.35 11.11
N SER A 63 -6.51 -0.53 9.91
CA SER A 63 -6.68 -1.77 9.15
C SER A 63 -5.80 -2.92 9.63
N SER A 64 -4.63 -2.65 10.21
CA SER A 64 -3.73 -3.69 10.73
C SER A 64 -3.89 -3.96 12.22
N GLY A 65 -4.47 -3.01 12.97
CA GLY A 65 -4.44 -3.03 14.44
C GLY A 65 -3.06 -2.73 15.04
N GLY A 66 -2.08 -2.32 14.22
CA GLY A 66 -0.69 -2.11 14.63
C GLY A 66 -0.19 -0.68 14.43
N THR A 67 1.14 -0.51 14.51
CA THR A 67 1.83 0.79 14.37
C THR A 67 1.73 1.37 12.96
N GLY A 68 1.53 0.51 11.97
CA GLY A 68 1.31 0.81 10.56
C GLY A 68 1.00 -0.48 9.80
N GLN A 69 1.20 -0.46 8.49
CA GLN A 69 0.94 -1.61 7.63
C GLN A 69 1.98 -1.69 6.52
N MET A 70 2.60 -2.86 6.38
CA MET A 70 3.41 -3.17 5.22
C MET A 70 2.51 -3.63 4.07
N TYR A 71 2.74 -3.06 2.89
CA TYR A 71 2.15 -3.52 1.65
C TYR A 71 3.13 -3.43 0.48
N LEU A 72 2.94 -4.32 -0.48
CA LEU A 72 3.63 -4.29 -1.76
C LEU A 72 2.72 -3.72 -2.83
N ILE A 73 3.27 -2.87 -3.70
CA ILE A 73 2.52 -2.32 -4.83
C ILE A 73 2.74 -3.22 -6.04
N TYR A 74 1.67 -3.80 -6.57
CA TYR A 74 1.69 -4.61 -7.80
C TYR A 74 0.81 -4.00 -8.88
N GLN A 75 1.15 -4.27 -10.13
CA GLN A 75 0.17 -4.16 -11.20
C GLN A 75 -0.91 -5.21 -10.98
N THR A 76 -2.18 -4.81 -11.05
CA THR A 76 -3.30 -5.71 -10.74
C THR A 76 -3.37 -6.88 -11.70
N GLU A 77 -2.92 -6.73 -12.95
CA GLU A 77 -2.84 -7.82 -13.92
C GLU A 77 -1.85 -8.93 -13.52
N ASN A 78 -0.85 -8.61 -12.69
CA ASN A 78 0.12 -9.56 -12.17
C ASN A 78 -0.35 -10.22 -10.87
N MET A 79 -1.64 -10.09 -10.54
CA MET A 79 -2.26 -10.73 -9.39
C MET A 79 -3.44 -11.58 -9.84
N THR A 80 -3.44 -12.84 -9.43
CA THR A 80 -4.59 -13.73 -9.57
C THR A 80 -5.20 -13.98 -8.19
N ILE A 81 -6.54 -13.97 -8.09
CA ILE A 81 -7.28 -14.28 -6.87
C ILE A 81 -8.13 -15.53 -7.10
N ASP A 82 -7.99 -16.51 -6.22
CA ASP A 82 -8.83 -17.70 -6.12
C ASP A 82 -9.77 -17.55 -4.90
N ASP A 83 -11.07 -17.49 -5.16
CA ASP A 83 -12.12 -17.30 -4.14
C ASP A 83 -13.31 -18.25 -4.39
N PRO A 84 -13.11 -19.57 -4.19
CA PRO A 84 -14.12 -20.58 -4.52
C PRO A 84 -15.37 -20.48 -3.63
N MET A 85 -15.24 -19.88 -2.44
CA MET A 85 -16.33 -19.73 -1.47
C MET A 85 -17.05 -18.38 -1.59
N GLY A 86 -16.62 -17.50 -2.50
CA GLY A 86 -17.18 -16.15 -2.61
C GLY A 86 -17.03 -15.35 -1.31
N TYR A 87 -15.92 -15.50 -0.61
CA TYR A 87 -15.64 -14.80 0.65
C TYR A 87 -15.01 -13.43 0.43
N LYS A 88 -14.47 -13.15 -0.77
CA LYS A 88 -13.96 -11.82 -1.10
C LYS A 88 -15.10 -10.81 -1.17
N SER A 89 -14.99 -9.76 -0.38
CA SER A 89 -15.89 -8.61 -0.36
C SER A 89 -15.11 -7.33 -0.62
N VAL A 90 -15.82 -6.28 -1.05
CA VAL A 90 -15.23 -4.97 -1.35
C VAL A 90 -15.96 -3.91 -0.54
N TYR A 91 -15.19 -3.04 0.11
CA TYR A 91 -15.67 -1.84 0.78
C TYR A 91 -14.98 -0.62 0.15
N THR A 92 -15.75 0.37 -0.27
CA THR A 92 -15.19 1.62 -0.81
C THR A 92 -15.02 2.64 0.29
N ILE A 93 -13.77 3.00 0.58
CA ILE A 93 -13.42 4.14 1.42
C ILE A 93 -13.69 5.40 0.58
N PRO A 94 -14.56 6.32 1.04
CA PRO A 94 -14.91 7.53 0.30
C PRO A 94 -13.71 8.47 0.10
N GLY A 95 -13.87 9.47 -0.78
CA GLY A 95 -12.82 10.36 -1.28
C GLY A 95 -12.08 11.22 -0.25
N ASP A 96 -12.53 11.22 1.00
CA ASP A 96 -11.95 11.95 2.14
C ASP A 96 -10.64 11.31 2.64
N THR A 97 -9.93 10.59 1.77
CA THR A 97 -8.64 10.00 2.07
C THR A 97 -7.53 11.06 1.99
N VAL A 98 -6.37 10.79 2.58
CA VAL A 98 -5.20 11.70 2.47
C VAL A 98 -4.71 11.86 1.02
N THR A 99 -5.06 10.91 0.13
CA THR A 99 -4.79 11.02 -1.30
C THR A 99 -5.86 11.82 -2.05
N LEU A 100 -6.97 12.21 -1.42
CA LEU A 100 -8.12 12.90 -2.02
C LEU A 100 -8.88 12.07 -3.07
N PHE A 101 -8.76 10.74 -3.00
CA PHE A 101 -9.42 9.82 -3.91
C PHE A 101 -9.99 8.61 -3.16
N PRO A 102 -11.13 8.08 -3.63
CA PRO A 102 -11.70 6.87 -3.04
C PRO A 102 -10.77 5.67 -3.27
N LYS A 103 -10.85 4.71 -2.35
CA LYS A 103 -10.07 3.46 -2.40
C LYS A 103 -10.99 2.27 -2.17
N GLU A 104 -10.83 1.22 -2.95
CA GLU A 104 -11.48 -0.05 -2.69
C GLU A 104 -10.60 -0.87 -1.74
N LYS A 105 -11.17 -1.31 -0.61
CA LYS A 105 -10.57 -2.28 0.29
C LYS A 105 -11.22 -3.63 0.03
N HIS A 106 -10.43 -4.58 -0.45
CA HIS A 106 -10.87 -5.95 -0.67
C HIS A 106 -10.51 -6.77 0.56
N PHE A 107 -11.42 -7.59 1.07
CA PHE A 107 -11.23 -8.35 2.31
C PHE A 107 -11.98 -9.67 2.29
N CYS A 108 -11.54 -10.61 3.12
CA CYS A 108 -12.26 -11.86 3.36
C CYS A 108 -13.36 -11.63 4.41
N ARG A 109 -14.63 -11.83 4.07
CA ARG A 109 -15.74 -11.68 5.02
C ARG A 109 -15.77 -12.76 6.10
N ASN A 110 -15.10 -13.90 5.87
CA ASN A 110 -15.06 -15.00 6.83
C ASN A 110 -14.06 -14.75 7.98
N CYS A 111 -12.88 -14.17 7.68
CA CYS A 111 -11.84 -13.94 8.70
C CYS A 111 -11.43 -12.47 8.87
N ALA A 112 -12.13 -11.55 8.22
CA ALA A 112 -11.91 -10.10 8.24
C ALA A 112 -10.55 -9.59 7.72
N CYS A 113 -9.65 -10.47 7.26
CA CYS A 113 -8.36 -10.04 6.69
C CYS A 113 -8.56 -9.17 5.45
N ALA A 114 -7.95 -8.00 5.46
CA ALA A 114 -7.81 -7.17 4.28
C ALA A 114 -6.82 -7.81 3.31
N LEU A 115 -7.20 -8.00 2.06
CA LEU A 115 -6.38 -8.65 1.03
C LEU A 115 -5.54 -7.61 0.28
N VAL A 116 -6.24 -6.67 -0.33
CA VAL A 116 -5.66 -5.61 -1.16
C VAL A 116 -6.42 -4.30 -0.99
N VAL A 117 -5.71 -3.19 -1.17
CA VAL A 117 -6.31 -1.86 -1.31
C VAL A 117 -6.01 -1.32 -2.70
N MET A 118 -7.04 -0.88 -3.43
CA MET A 118 -6.91 -0.31 -4.78
C MET A 118 -7.30 1.17 -4.76
N PRO A 119 -6.37 2.11 -4.98
CA PRO A 119 -6.74 3.51 -5.17
C PRO A 119 -7.45 3.71 -6.52
N LEU A 120 -8.68 4.20 -6.50
CA LEU A 120 -9.50 4.28 -7.73
C LEU A 120 -8.99 5.29 -8.75
N MET A 121 -8.16 6.25 -8.32
CA MET A 121 -7.43 7.17 -9.21
C MET A 121 -6.48 6.46 -10.20
N LEU A 122 -6.09 5.21 -9.91
CA LEU A 122 -5.24 4.37 -10.76
C LEU A 122 -6.06 3.32 -11.52
N GLU A 123 -7.37 3.53 -11.67
CA GLU A 123 -8.25 2.72 -12.53
C GLU A 123 -8.21 1.22 -12.25
N ARG A 124 -8.01 0.84 -10.98
CA ARG A 124 -7.83 -0.56 -10.55
C ARG A 124 -6.65 -1.29 -11.22
N LYS A 125 -5.74 -0.58 -11.90
CA LYS A 125 -4.53 -1.16 -12.52
C LYS A 125 -3.40 -1.37 -11.52
N VAL A 126 -3.51 -0.81 -10.33
CA VAL A 126 -2.54 -0.99 -9.24
C VAL A 126 -3.22 -1.45 -7.97
N SER A 127 -2.61 -2.46 -7.34
CA SER A 127 -3.06 -3.09 -6.10
C SER A 127 -2.01 -2.96 -5.01
N PHE A 128 -2.42 -2.53 -3.81
CA PHE A 128 -1.58 -2.53 -2.62
C PHE A 128 -1.88 -3.81 -1.85
N VAL A 129 -0.99 -4.79 -1.97
CA VAL A 129 -1.16 -6.14 -1.43
C VAL A 129 -0.57 -6.20 -0.02
N LEU A 130 -1.35 -6.65 0.96
CA LEU A 130 -0.88 -6.73 2.33
C LEU A 130 0.15 -7.86 2.49
N THR A 131 1.40 -7.49 2.76
CA THR A 131 2.54 -8.41 2.75
C THR A 131 2.43 -9.52 3.79
N GLY A 132 1.80 -9.24 4.93
CA GLY A 132 1.59 -10.24 5.99
C GLY A 132 0.67 -11.41 5.62
N LEU A 133 -0.02 -11.35 4.47
CA LEU A 133 -0.83 -12.46 3.94
C LEU A 133 -0.08 -13.34 2.94
N MET A 134 1.12 -12.92 2.53
CA MET A 134 1.96 -13.69 1.61
C MET A 134 2.70 -14.77 2.38
N ASN A 135 2.84 -15.95 1.79
CA ASN A 135 3.69 -17.00 2.34
C ASN A 135 5.14 -16.48 2.36
N HIS A 136 5.73 -16.34 3.55
CA HIS A 136 7.08 -15.80 3.77
C HIS A 136 7.32 -14.36 3.26
N GLY A 137 6.27 -13.59 2.98
CA GLY A 137 6.44 -12.27 2.35
C GLY A 137 7.21 -11.26 3.22
N LEU A 138 7.12 -11.36 4.54
CA LEU A 138 7.84 -10.49 5.47
C LEU A 138 9.33 -10.85 5.63
N ASP A 139 9.72 -12.07 5.25
CA ASP A 139 11.12 -12.51 5.21
C ASP A 139 11.75 -12.19 3.85
N GLU A 140 10.95 -12.33 2.78
CA GLU A 140 11.37 -12.08 1.39
C GLU A 140 11.54 -10.58 1.11
N PHE A 141 10.62 -9.75 1.61
CA PHE A 141 10.58 -8.33 1.28
C PHE A 141 10.86 -7.47 2.51
N LYS A 142 11.77 -6.52 2.33
CA LYS A 142 12.00 -5.42 3.26
C LYS A 142 11.42 -4.12 2.69
N PRO A 143 10.76 -3.27 3.49
CA PRO A 143 10.34 -1.94 3.05
C PRO A 143 11.53 -1.10 2.56
N GLU A 144 11.35 -0.45 1.42
CA GLU A 144 12.27 0.55 0.86
C GLU A 144 11.77 1.97 1.14
N PHE A 145 10.49 2.11 1.49
CA PHE A 145 9.83 3.39 1.74
C PHE A 145 8.97 3.33 3.01
N GLU A 146 9.13 4.32 3.88
CA GLU A 146 8.20 4.64 4.97
C GLU A 146 7.29 5.81 4.53
N TYR A 147 6.01 5.55 4.33
CA TYR A 147 5.02 6.57 3.97
C TYR A 147 4.26 7.06 5.21
N PHE A 148 4.01 8.37 5.24
CA PHE A 148 3.48 9.06 6.43
C PHE A 148 4.41 8.89 7.63
N ALA A 149 5.73 8.90 7.39
CA ALA A 149 6.72 8.70 8.46
C ALA A 149 6.66 9.80 9.53
N ASP A 150 6.09 10.97 9.23
CA ASP A 150 5.74 12.02 10.20
C ASP A 150 4.70 11.56 11.23
N LYS A 151 3.93 10.53 10.91
CA LYS A 151 2.98 9.92 11.84
C LYS A 151 3.60 8.76 12.63
N ARG A 152 4.79 8.25 12.28
CA ARG A 152 5.42 7.07 12.93
C ARG A 152 5.37 7.23 14.46
N PRO A 153 4.95 6.21 15.23
CA PRO A 153 4.91 6.35 16.68
C PRO A 153 6.32 6.62 17.21
N SER A 154 6.45 7.50 18.20
CA SER A 154 7.76 7.93 18.71
C SER A 154 8.63 6.79 19.26
N PHE A 155 8.02 5.69 19.71
CA PHE A 155 8.73 4.50 20.18
C PHE A 155 9.20 3.56 19.06
N VAL A 156 8.87 3.86 17.79
CA VAL A 156 9.28 3.06 16.62
C VAL A 156 10.39 3.79 15.89
N SER A 157 11.57 3.16 15.84
CA SER A 157 12.70 3.66 15.04
C SER A 157 12.42 3.60 13.53
N PRO A 158 13.07 4.46 12.73
CA PRO A 158 13.08 4.31 11.28
C PRO A 158 13.53 2.92 10.83
N ILE A 159 12.98 2.46 9.71
CA ILE A 159 13.37 1.18 9.12
C ILE A 159 14.75 1.38 8.46
N PRO A 160 15.81 0.67 8.89
CA PRO A 160 17.15 0.93 8.37
C PRO A 160 17.23 0.77 6.85
N GLY A 161 17.68 1.79 6.14
CA GLY A 161 17.80 1.80 4.68
C GLY A 161 16.51 2.07 3.91
N ALA A 162 15.38 2.32 4.58
CA ALA A 162 14.16 2.80 3.94
C ALA A 162 14.13 4.33 3.92
N GLY A 163 13.71 4.93 2.81
CA GLY A 163 13.48 6.37 2.76
C GLY A 163 12.22 6.75 3.53
N SER A 164 12.30 7.75 4.41
CA SER A 164 11.16 8.29 5.18
C SER A 164 10.51 9.46 4.45
N TYR A 165 9.19 9.39 4.24
CA TYR A 165 8.44 10.41 3.51
C TYR A 165 7.19 10.86 4.26
N LYS A 166 6.99 12.17 4.32
CA LYS A 166 5.68 12.76 4.57
C LYS A 166 4.90 12.75 3.26
N VAL A 167 3.69 12.19 3.30
CA VAL A 167 2.86 12.04 2.10
C VAL A 167 1.62 12.92 2.21
N GLN A 168 1.38 13.77 1.22
CA GLN A 168 0.20 14.64 1.20
C GLN A 168 -0.30 14.82 -0.23
N ALA A 169 -1.56 14.45 -0.50
CA ALA A 169 -2.21 14.55 -1.82
C ALA A 169 -1.46 13.91 -3.01
N GLY A 170 -0.58 12.95 -2.74
CA GLY A 170 0.21 12.24 -3.75
C GLY A 170 1.64 12.77 -3.94
N GLU A 171 2.01 13.85 -3.23
CA GLU A 171 3.40 14.27 -3.10
C GLU A 171 4.07 13.50 -1.96
N HIS A 172 5.33 13.08 -2.19
CA HIS A 172 6.17 12.38 -1.23
C HIS A 172 7.35 13.30 -0.91
N VAL A 173 7.30 13.98 0.23
CA VAL A 173 8.37 14.88 0.70
C VAL A 173 9.30 14.09 1.61
N PRO A 174 10.59 13.95 1.29
CA PRO A 174 11.55 13.31 2.19
C PRO A 174 11.54 13.99 3.56
N LEU A 175 11.59 13.19 4.62
CA LEU A 175 11.86 13.68 5.96
C LEU A 175 13.35 13.50 6.21
N ASP A 176 14.07 14.60 6.40
CA ASP A 176 15.47 14.56 6.82
C ASP A 176 15.54 13.83 8.17
N GLU A 177 16.45 12.87 8.30
CA GLU A 177 16.64 12.04 9.50
C GLU A 177 16.92 12.89 10.77
N THR A 178 17.23 14.18 10.61
CA THR A 178 17.60 15.13 11.66
C THR A 178 16.44 15.85 12.34
N THR A 179 15.18 15.60 11.97
CA THR A 179 14.01 16.21 12.65
C THR A 179 13.36 15.29 13.69
N THR A 180 14.17 14.65 14.53
CA THR A 180 13.74 14.30 15.89
C THR A 180 13.99 15.52 16.78
N SER A 181 13.01 16.41 16.88
CA SER A 181 12.99 17.42 17.93
C SER A 181 12.97 16.70 19.28
N GLN A 182 14.06 16.85 20.01
CA GLN A 182 14.16 16.52 21.42
C GLN A 182 13.18 17.42 22.17
N ASP A 183 12.20 16.81 22.83
CA ASP A 183 11.53 17.40 24.01
C ASP A 183 12.27 16.94 25.27
#